data_AF-H5SEG1-F1
#
_entry.id   AF-H5SEG1-F1
#
_cell.length_a   1.000
_cell.length_b   1.000
_cell.length_c   1.000
_cell.angle_alpha   90.00
_cell.angle_beta   90.00
_cell.angle_gamma   90.00
#
_symmetry.space_group_name_H-M   'P 1'
#
loop_
_entity.id
_entity.type
_entity.pdbx_description
1 polymer ?
#
loop_
_entity_poly.entity_id
_entity_poly.type
_entity_poly.pdbx_seq_one_letter_code
_entity_poly.pdbx_strand_id
1 'polypeptide(L)'
;MMEKKFKGTTLDDFLVRDYLIKMLGEGEEFVQDFYRDLLAKSFLFQRLLSKERLPSLTREELETVLERIFASRRKRKKILEETGEDKLKRAISDLLYGKGSWEERVERFAKEIRGVDKRSARDIASEILHFTFPEDYVLWTSWIWDPESESGAVVFLKEEPPKRSMYGETYEEFESIYKQVQEKLLEFGIKVRGYLFVDIFLAMIYATYVDYMTLSTMHSAKGFFPPAGIMARRLLGIIRDEDLMEV
;
A
#
# COMPACT_ATOMS: atom_id res chain seq x y z
N MET A 1 -35.10 -1.15 -5.36
CA MET A 1 -34.22 -0.25 -6.12
C MET A 1 -33.03 -1.07 -6.56
N MET A 2 -32.76 -1.19 -7.86
CA MET A 2 -31.50 -1.77 -8.33
C MET A 2 -30.39 -0.78 -7.97
N GLU A 3 -29.51 -1.14 -7.04
CA GLU A 3 -28.23 -0.46 -6.86
C GLU A 3 -27.53 -0.42 -8.22
N LYS A 4 -27.19 0.77 -8.71
CA LYS A 4 -26.27 0.91 -9.82
C LYS A 4 -24.93 0.37 -9.35
N LYS A 5 -24.62 -0.87 -9.72
CA LYS A 5 -23.31 -1.46 -9.51
C LYS A 5 -22.26 -0.52 -10.10
N PHE A 6 -21.31 -0.06 -9.28
CA PHE A 6 -20.23 0.79 -9.73
C PHE A 6 -19.55 0.13 -10.93
N LYS A 7 -19.48 0.86 -12.04
CA LYS A 7 -18.76 0.43 -13.23
C LYS A 7 -17.50 1.28 -13.31
N GLY A 8 -16.46 0.80 -12.63
CA GLY A 8 -15.14 1.40 -12.67
C GLY A 8 -14.62 1.53 -14.09
N THR A 9 -13.63 2.39 -14.27
CA THR A 9 -13.02 2.56 -15.58
C THR A 9 -12.35 1.26 -16.04
N THR A 10 -12.37 1.02 -17.34
CA THR A 10 -11.56 -0.04 -17.95
C THR A 10 -10.13 0.47 -18.08
N LEU A 11 -9.19 -0.29 -17.51
CA LEU A 11 -7.76 -0.02 -17.59
C LEU A 11 -7.22 -0.32 -18.99
N ASP A 12 -6.20 0.42 -19.40
CA ASP A 12 -5.57 0.28 -20.71
C ASP A 12 -4.57 -0.89 -20.70
N ASP A 13 -4.83 -1.91 -21.53
CA ASP A 13 -3.98 -3.11 -21.68
C ASP A 13 -2.55 -2.76 -22.07
N PHE A 14 -2.38 -1.77 -22.94
CA PHE A 14 -1.07 -1.34 -23.42
C PHE A 14 -0.28 -0.74 -22.27
N LEU A 15 -0.88 0.17 -21.49
CA LEU A 15 -0.21 0.79 -20.34
C LEU A 15 0.13 -0.22 -19.25
N VAL A 16 -0.80 -1.12 -18.90
CA VAL A 16 -0.54 -2.17 -17.90
C VAL A 16 0.62 -3.06 -18.36
N ARG A 17 0.65 -3.44 -19.64
CA ARG A 17 1.74 -4.27 -20.21
C ARG A 17 3.08 -3.53 -20.26
N ASP A 18 3.08 -2.25 -20.65
CA ASP A 18 4.29 -1.43 -20.71
C ASP A 18 4.95 -1.30 -19.33
N TYR A 19 4.16 -1.00 -18.29
CA TYR A 19 4.67 -0.97 -16.92
C TYR A 19 5.14 -2.34 -16.43
N LEU A 20 4.48 -3.43 -16.84
CA LEU A 20 4.90 -4.78 -16.47
C LEU A 20 6.26 -5.11 -17.08
N ILE A 21 6.49 -4.76 -18.35
CA ILE A 21 7.78 -4.92 -19.02
C ILE A 21 8.86 -4.10 -18.32
N LYS A 22 8.58 -2.85 -17.96
CA LYS A 22 9.52 -1.99 -17.22
C LYS A 22 9.92 -2.61 -15.88
N MET A 23 8.95 -3.08 -15.10
CA MET A 23 9.21 -3.74 -13.82
C MET A 23 10.05 -5.02 -13.98
N LEU A 24 9.71 -5.87 -14.97
CA LEU A 24 10.48 -7.09 -15.24
C LEU A 24 11.88 -6.79 -15.80
N GLY A 25 12.08 -5.61 -16.40
CA GLY A 25 13.37 -5.11 -16.87
C GLY A 25 14.38 -4.85 -15.75
N GLU A 26 13.94 -4.67 -14.50
CA GLU A 26 14.81 -4.61 -13.32
C GLU A 26 15.48 -5.97 -13.01
N GLY A 27 14.99 -7.06 -13.62
CA GLY A 27 15.51 -8.40 -13.47
C GLY A 27 14.57 -9.32 -12.66
N GLU A 28 14.51 -10.59 -13.08
CA GLU A 28 13.65 -11.58 -12.43
C GLU A 28 14.02 -11.79 -10.96
N GLU A 29 15.32 -11.83 -10.64
CA GLU A 29 15.82 -11.98 -9.27
C GLU A 29 15.34 -10.82 -8.38
N PHE A 30 15.40 -9.58 -8.87
CA PHE A 30 14.90 -8.42 -8.13
C PHE A 30 13.43 -8.57 -7.75
N VAL A 31 12.57 -8.97 -8.70
CA VAL A 31 11.13 -9.13 -8.48
C VAL A 31 10.84 -10.28 -7.52
N GLN A 32 11.52 -11.42 -7.68
CA GLN A 32 11.38 -12.56 -6.77
C GLN A 32 11.80 -12.21 -5.34
N ASP A 33 12.89 -11.47 -5.20
CA ASP A 33 13.39 -10.96 -3.92
C ASP A 33 12.42 -9.99 -3.26
N PHE A 34 11.85 -9.09 -4.05
CA PHE A 34 10.85 -8.14 -3.56
C PHE A 34 9.60 -8.88 -3.08
N TYR A 35 9.10 -9.83 -3.87
CA TYR A 35 7.97 -10.66 -3.49
C TYR A 35 8.23 -11.45 -2.21
N ARG A 36 9.41 -12.05 -2.07
CA ARG A 36 9.80 -12.80 -0.86
C ARG A 36 9.79 -11.91 0.39
N ASP A 37 10.32 -10.71 0.30
CA ASP A 37 10.35 -9.78 1.43
C ASP A 37 8.95 -9.29 1.80
N LEU A 38 8.10 -9.02 0.81
CA LEU A 38 6.74 -8.58 1.03
C LEU A 38 5.89 -9.68 1.67
N LEU A 39 6.09 -10.91 1.22
CA LEU A 39 5.48 -12.09 1.82
C LEU A 39 5.95 -12.27 3.28
N ALA A 40 7.23 -12.07 3.56
CA ALA A 40 7.77 -12.09 4.93
C ALA A 40 7.15 -10.99 5.81
N LYS A 41 6.92 -9.78 5.27
CA LYS A 41 6.18 -8.72 5.96
C LYS A 41 4.74 -9.15 6.27
N SER A 42 4.02 -9.73 5.32
CA SER A 42 2.65 -10.20 5.57
C SER A 42 2.61 -11.29 6.65
N PHE A 43 3.52 -12.25 6.62
CA PHE A 43 3.61 -13.27 7.68
C PHE A 43 3.91 -12.67 9.06
N LEU A 44 4.76 -11.64 9.12
CA LEU A 44 5.02 -10.91 10.36
C LEU A 44 3.73 -10.28 10.92
N PHE A 45 2.92 -9.64 10.06
CA PHE A 45 1.67 -9.00 10.45
C PHE A 45 0.64 -10.03 10.91
N GLN A 46 0.43 -11.09 10.13
CA GLN A 46 -0.44 -12.21 10.49
C GLN A 46 -0.10 -12.79 11.87
N ARG A 47 1.21 -12.98 12.14
CA ARG A 47 1.67 -13.52 13.42
C ARG A 47 1.44 -12.55 14.57
N LEU A 48 1.95 -11.32 14.46
CA LEU A 48 1.93 -10.33 15.55
C LEU A 48 0.52 -9.79 15.82
N LEU A 49 -0.27 -9.59 14.78
CA LEU A 49 -1.58 -8.96 14.86
C LEU A 49 -2.72 -9.98 14.95
N SER A 50 -2.42 -11.27 15.07
CA SER A 50 -3.40 -12.31 15.39
C SER A 50 -4.20 -11.97 16.66
N LYS A 51 -5.45 -12.44 16.73
CA LYS A 51 -6.38 -12.12 17.81
C LYS A 51 -5.82 -12.50 19.19
N GLU A 52 -5.04 -13.58 19.24
CA GLU A 52 -4.41 -14.11 20.44
C GLU A 52 -3.15 -13.33 20.83
N ARG A 53 -2.35 -12.89 19.84
CA ARG A 53 -1.05 -12.25 20.08
C ARG A 53 -1.16 -10.74 20.31
N LEU A 54 -2.06 -10.07 19.60
CA LEU A 54 -2.20 -8.61 19.60
C LEU A 54 -2.32 -7.99 21.01
N PRO A 55 -3.11 -8.54 21.97
CA PRO A 55 -3.25 -7.94 23.29
C PRO A 55 -1.95 -7.90 24.10
N SER A 56 -1.03 -8.83 23.83
CA SER A 56 0.22 -9.02 24.57
C SER A 56 1.45 -8.47 23.85
N LEU A 57 1.28 -7.73 22.75
CA LEU A 57 2.42 -7.10 22.06
C LEU A 57 3.14 -6.11 22.99
N THR A 58 4.47 -6.17 22.98
CA THR A 58 5.31 -5.19 23.66
C THR A 58 5.40 -3.90 22.86
N ARG A 59 5.93 -2.83 23.47
CA ARG A 59 6.26 -1.58 22.78
C ARG A 59 7.14 -1.81 21.56
N GLU A 60 8.18 -2.62 21.69
CA GLU A 60 9.16 -2.89 20.65
C GLU A 60 8.52 -3.62 19.46
N GLU A 61 7.58 -4.53 19.72
CA GLU A 61 6.84 -5.23 18.68
C GLU A 61 5.84 -4.30 17.97
N LEU A 62 5.17 -3.42 18.71
CA LEU A 62 4.34 -2.36 18.11
C LEU A 62 5.18 -1.41 17.25
N GLU A 63 6.37 -1.03 17.73
CA GLU A 63 7.31 -0.21 16.95
C GLU A 63 7.74 -0.93 15.68
N THR A 64 8.00 -2.24 15.76
CA THR A 64 8.35 -3.09 14.61
C THR A 64 7.23 -3.11 13.56
N VAL A 65 5.97 -3.26 13.98
CA VAL A 65 4.83 -3.21 13.05
C VAL A 65 4.75 -1.84 12.38
N LEU A 66 4.82 -0.75 13.16
CA LEU A 66 4.75 0.62 12.63
C LEU A 66 5.94 0.99 11.73
N GLU A 67 7.11 0.42 11.97
CA GLU A 67 8.30 0.60 11.13
C GLU A 67 8.12 -0.01 9.74
N ARG A 68 7.35 -1.09 9.64
CA ARG A 68 7.05 -1.78 8.38
C ARG A 68 5.88 -1.16 7.62
N ILE A 69 5.32 -0.04 8.05
CA ILE A 69 4.24 0.67 7.37
C ILE A 69 4.75 2.02 6.91
N PHE A 70 4.57 2.36 5.63
CA PHE A 70 5.18 3.55 5.03
C PHE A 70 4.74 4.84 5.74
N ALA A 71 3.44 4.99 5.98
CA ALA A 71 2.85 6.19 6.57
C ALA A 71 3.17 6.39 8.06
N SER A 72 3.48 5.32 8.82
CA SER A 72 3.87 5.43 10.24
C SER A 72 5.36 5.38 10.49
N ARG A 73 6.17 4.77 9.61
CA ARG A 73 7.58 4.43 9.90
C ARG A 73 8.41 5.55 10.53
N ARG A 74 8.37 6.74 9.93
CA ARG A 74 9.12 7.92 10.42
C ARG A 74 8.49 8.58 11.66
N LYS A 75 7.21 8.30 11.92
CA LYS A 75 6.41 8.87 13.02
C LYS A 75 6.11 7.83 14.12
N ARG A 76 6.66 6.61 14.05
CA ARG A 76 6.31 5.48 14.93
C ARG A 76 6.45 5.78 16.43
N LYS A 77 7.54 6.43 16.84
CA LYS A 77 7.76 6.84 18.23
C LYS A 77 6.72 7.85 18.69
N LYS A 78 6.47 8.87 17.86
CA LYS A 78 5.43 9.88 18.09
C LYS A 78 4.03 9.27 18.18
N ILE A 79 3.71 8.29 17.32
CA ILE A 79 2.43 7.56 17.38
C ILE A 79 2.30 6.82 18.72
N LEU A 80 3.34 6.09 19.14
CA LEU A 80 3.34 5.35 20.40
C LEU A 80 3.23 6.27 21.62
N GLU A 81 3.92 7.41 21.60
CA GLU A 81 3.88 8.42 22.65
C GLU A 81 2.52 9.12 22.76
N GLU A 82 1.95 9.57 21.64
CA GLU A 82 0.70 10.36 21.65
C GLU A 82 -0.56 9.50 21.69
N THR A 83 -0.53 8.28 21.13
CA THR A 83 -1.69 7.37 21.15
C THR A 83 -1.71 6.54 22.42
N GLY A 84 -0.55 6.06 22.87
CA GLY A 84 -0.42 5.06 23.94
C GLY A 84 -0.62 3.63 23.44
N GLU A 85 0.16 2.69 23.99
CA GLU A 85 0.24 1.30 23.53
C GLU A 85 -1.09 0.54 23.69
N ASP A 86 -1.74 0.63 24.84
CA ASP A 86 -3.02 -0.06 25.09
C ASP A 86 -4.16 0.48 24.22
N LYS A 87 -4.10 1.77 23.89
CA LYS A 87 -5.04 2.38 22.97
C LYS A 87 -4.77 1.92 21.54
N LEU A 88 -3.52 1.89 21.11
CA LEU A 88 -3.11 1.39 19.81
C LEU A 88 -3.51 -0.07 19.60
N LYS A 89 -3.21 -0.96 20.56
CA LYS A 89 -3.60 -2.38 20.52
C LYS A 89 -5.12 -2.55 20.38
N ARG A 90 -5.91 -1.77 21.13
CA ARG A 90 -7.38 -1.78 21.03
C ARG A 90 -7.88 -1.26 19.67
N ALA A 91 -7.31 -0.18 19.16
CA ALA A 91 -7.67 0.37 17.85
C ALA A 91 -7.37 -0.62 16.72
N ILE A 92 -6.20 -1.28 16.75
CA ILE A 92 -5.84 -2.34 15.80
C ILE A 92 -6.80 -3.54 15.93
N SER A 93 -7.17 -3.92 17.16
CA SER A 93 -8.09 -5.04 17.38
C SER A 93 -9.48 -4.76 16.83
N ASP A 94 -10.02 -3.55 17.04
CA ASP A 94 -11.30 -3.15 16.46
C ASP A 94 -11.24 -3.03 14.93
N LEU A 95 -10.10 -2.59 14.37
CA LEU A 95 -9.88 -2.55 12.93
C LEU A 95 -9.93 -3.96 12.30
N LEU A 96 -9.19 -4.91 12.87
CA LEU A 96 -9.03 -6.26 12.31
C LEU A 96 -10.22 -7.18 12.61
N TYR A 97 -10.76 -7.10 13.83
CA TYR A 97 -11.72 -8.08 14.36
C TYR A 97 -13.04 -7.46 14.82
N GLY A 98 -13.16 -6.13 14.75
CA GLY A 98 -14.40 -5.43 15.03
C GLY A 98 -15.44 -5.61 13.92
N LYS A 99 -16.66 -5.16 14.21
CA LYS A 99 -17.78 -5.22 13.26
C LYS A 99 -17.84 -3.96 12.40
N GLY A 100 -18.53 -4.06 11.27
CA GLY A 100 -18.82 -2.94 10.37
C GLY A 100 -18.12 -3.04 9.02
N SER A 101 -18.42 -2.10 8.14
CA SER A 101 -17.78 -2.00 6.83
C SER A 101 -16.28 -1.69 6.95
N TRP A 102 -15.57 -1.72 5.84
CA TRP A 102 -14.19 -1.26 5.78
C TRP A 102 -14.08 0.20 6.24
N GLU A 103 -14.94 1.08 5.71
CA GLU A 103 -14.94 2.52 5.99
C GLU A 103 -15.21 2.80 7.46
N GLU A 104 -16.18 2.10 8.06
CA GLU A 104 -16.52 2.28 9.47
C GLU A 104 -15.34 1.91 10.38
N ARG A 105 -14.68 0.79 10.10
CA ARG A 105 -13.53 0.31 10.88
C ARG A 105 -12.31 1.22 10.72
N VAL A 106 -12.01 1.63 9.49
CA VAL A 106 -10.90 2.55 9.18
C VAL A 106 -11.13 3.93 9.78
N GLU A 107 -12.35 4.46 9.74
CA GLU A 107 -12.66 5.77 10.34
C GLU A 107 -12.58 5.71 11.87
N ARG A 108 -13.04 4.62 12.51
CA ARG A 108 -12.84 4.44 13.96
C ARG A 108 -11.37 4.38 14.33
N PHE A 109 -10.56 3.61 13.60
CA PHE A 109 -9.12 3.56 13.79
C PHE A 109 -8.47 4.95 13.64
N ALA A 110 -8.79 5.66 12.56
CA ALA A 110 -8.23 6.99 12.27
C ALA A 110 -8.60 8.04 13.34
N LYS A 111 -9.77 7.90 13.99
CA LYS A 111 -10.18 8.74 15.12
C LYS A 111 -9.43 8.46 16.40
N GLU A 112 -8.86 7.27 16.58
CA GLU A 112 -8.14 6.90 17.80
C GLU A 112 -6.65 7.18 17.74
N ILE A 113 -6.03 7.00 16.56
CA ILE A 113 -4.60 7.25 16.31
C ILE A 113 -4.24 8.73 16.45
N ARG A 114 -3.11 9.00 17.11
CA ARG A 114 -2.48 10.33 17.24
C ARG A 114 -1.03 10.28 16.71
N GLY A 115 -0.36 11.42 16.63
CA GLY A 115 0.99 11.52 16.06
C GLY A 115 1.07 11.65 14.54
N VAL A 116 -0.06 11.50 13.84
CA VAL A 116 -0.18 11.60 12.37
C VAL A 116 -1.46 12.35 11.98
N ASP A 117 -1.50 12.85 10.75
CA ASP A 117 -2.70 13.40 10.13
C ASP A 117 -3.72 12.29 9.76
N LYS A 118 -4.96 12.70 9.47
CA LYS A 118 -6.07 11.77 9.18
C LYS A 118 -5.79 10.89 7.97
N ARG A 119 -5.18 11.42 6.92
CA ARG A 119 -4.84 10.68 5.69
C ARG A 119 -3.84 9.56 6.01
N SER A 120 -2.73 9.91 6.68
CA SER A 120 -1.74 8.95 7.14
C SER A 120 -2.36 7.88 8.05
N ALA A 121 -3.31 8.24 8.92
CA ALA A 121 -3.99 7.26 9.78
C ALA A 121 -4.84 6.25 8.98
N ARG A 122 -5.49 6.69 7.88
CA ARG A 122 -6.21 5.79 6.97
C ARG A 122 -5.27 4.87 6.21
N ASP A 123 -4.13 5.40 5.73
CA ASP A 123 -3.11 4.61 5.04
C ASP A 123 -2.53 3.52 5.97
N ILE A 124 -2.25 3.87 7.22
CA ILE A 124 -1.81 2.90 8.24
C ILE A 124 -2.86 1.80 8.44
N ALA A 125 -4.13 2.15 8.55
CA ALA A 125 -5.22 1.18 8.72
C ALA A 125 -5.32 0.22 7.53
N SER A 126 -5.19 0.76 6.32
CA SER A 126 -5.25 0.01 5.07
C SER A 126 -4.10 -1.00 4.97
N GLU A 127 -2.86 -0.58 5.26
CA GLU A 127 -1.72 -1.50 5.32
C GLU A 127 -1.89 -2.57 6.39
N ILE A 128 -2.40 -2.22 7.58
CA ILE A 128 -2.66 -3.21 8.64
C ILE A 128 -3.67 -4.27 8.18
N LEU A 129 -4.80 -3.86 7.60
CA LEU A 129 -5.81 -4.79 7.09
C LEU A 129 -5.25 -5.70 6.00
N HIS A 130 -4.65 -5.08 4.98
CA HIS A 130 -4.12 -5.80 3.82
C HIS A 130 -3.01 -6.79 4.21
N PHE A 131 -1.98 -6.38 4.96
CA PHE A 131 -0.89 -7.29 5.27
C PHE A 131 -1.25 -8.35 6.33
N THR A 132 -2.30 -8.14 7.12
CA THR A 132 -2.83 -9.15 8.05
C THR A 132 -3.75 -10.14 7.33
N PHE A 133 -4.55 -9.70 6.36
CA PHE A 133 -5.46 -10.56 5.61
C PHE A 133 -5.34 -10.28 4.10
N PRO A 134 -4.22 -10.68 3.47
CA PRO A 134 -3.86 -10.28 2.11
C PRO A 134 -4.75 -10.89 1.02
N GLU A 135 -5.58 -11.88 1.37
CA GLU A 135 -6.56 -12.48 0.46
C GLU A 135 -7.94 -11.81 0.56
N ASP A 136 -8.23 -11.17 1.70
CA ASP A 136 -9.54 -10.58 2.00
C ASP A 136 -9.59 -9.08 1.74
N TYR A 137 -8.43 -8.39 1.78
CA TYR A 137 -8.35 -6.96 1.55
C TYR A 137 -7.25 -6.63 0.54
N VAL A 138 -7.60 -5.86 -0.50
CA VAL A 138 -6.63 -5.14 -1.33
C VAL A 138 -6.00 -3.97 -0.57
N LEU A 139 -4.80 -3.57 -0.99
CA LEU A 139 -4.11 -2.41 -0.44
C LEU A 139 -4.68 -1.12 -1.04
N TRP A 140 -5.30 -0.28 -0.19
CA TRP A 140 -5.78 1.03 -0.61
C TRP A 140 -5.17 2.16 0.23
N THR A 141 -4.04 2.68 -0.24
CA THR A 141 -3.36 3.83 0.35
C THR A 141 -3.41 5.03 -0.59
N SER A 142 -3.16 6.23 -0.06
CA SER A 142 -3.17 7.47 -0.83
C SER A 142 -2.14 7.54 -1.97
N TRP A 143 -1.05 6.77 -1.89
CA TRP A 143 -0.09 6.66 -2.99
C TRP A 143 -0.58 5.72 -4.10
N ILE A 144 -1.49 4.79 -3.83
CA ILE A 144 -2.13 3.95 -4.85
C ILE A 144 -3.28 4.70 -5.51
N TRP A 145 -4.19 5.21 -4.70
CA TRP A 145 -5.34 5.99 -5.14
C TRP A 145 -5.83 6.89 -4.00
N ASP A 146 -5.76 8.20 -4.22
CA ASP A 146 -6.36 9.20 -3.36
C ASP A 146 -7.53 9.86 -4.08
N PRO A 147 -8.79 9.57 -3.69
CA PRO A 147 -9.95 10.25 -4.24
C PRO A 147 -9.86 11.77 -4.04
N GLU A 148 -9.31 12.25 -2.92
CA GLU A 148 -9.34 13.68 -2.59
C GLU A 148 -8.58 14.52 -3.62
N SER A 149 -7.36 14.12 -3.94
CA SER A 149 -6.48 14.78 -4.91
C SER A 149 -6.51 14.16 -6.31
N GLU A 150 -7.33 13.13 -6.53
CA GLU A 150 -7.43 12.39 -7.80
C GLU A 150 -6.07 11.92 -8.32
N SER A 151 -5.24 11.36 -7.43
CA SER A 151 -3.84 11.00 -7.72
C SER A 151 -3.48 9.60 -7.22
N GLY A 152 -2.38 9.04 -7.69
CA GLY A 152 -1.81 7.78 -7.20
C GLY A 152 -1.28 6.90 -8.33
N ALA A 153 -0.83 5.70 -8.00
CA ALA A 153 -0.31 4.73 -8.96
C ALA A 153 -1.33 4.36 -10.05
N VAL A 154 -2.60 4.13 -9.67
CA VAL A 154 -3.60 3.60 -10.60
C VAL A 154 -3.95 4.56 -11.73
N VAL A 155 -3.72 5.88 -11.54
CA VAL A 155 -4.06 6.87 -12.55
C VAL A 155 -3.21 6.77 -13.81
N PHE A 156 -2.04 6.13 -13.72
CA PHE A 156 -1.14 5.90 -14.86
C PHE A 156 -1.54 4.69 -15.70
N LEU A 157 -2.56 3.94 -15.30
CA LEU A 157 -3.10 2.81 -16.06
C LEU A 157 -4.19 3.24 -17.05
N LYS A 158 -4.33 4.55 -17.27
CA LYS A 158 -5.25 5.15 -18.23
C LYS A 158 -4.73 6.50 -18.72
N GLU A 159 -4.97 6.82 -20.00
CA GLU A 159 -4.57 8.12 -20.58
C GLU A 159 -5.48 9.29 -20.16
N GLU A 160 -6.75 9.00 -19.91
CA GLU A 160 -7.72 10.03 -19.52
C GLU A 160 -7.37 10.65 -18.16
N PRO A 161 -7.53 11.98 -17.99
CA PRO A 161 -7.32 12.63 -16.70
C PRO A 161 -8.15 11.95 -15.60
N PRO A 162 -7.55 11.64 -14.45
CA PRO A 162 -8.22 10.91 -13.40
C PRO A 162 -9.40 11.68 -12.84
N LYS A 163 -10.47 10.96 -12.51
CA LYS A 163 -11.64 11.48 -11.79
C LYS A 163 -12.06 10.50 -10.72
N ARG A 164 -12.60 11.00 -9.59
CA ARG A 164 -13.12 10.14 -8.50
C ARG A 164 -14.02 9.02 -9.00
N SER A 165 -15.00 9.38 -9.82
CA SER A 165 -15.96 8.44 -10.43
C SER A 165 -15.34 7.33 -11.29
N MET A 166 -14.08 7.44 -11.71
CA MET A 166 -13.40 6.43 -12.53
C MET A 166 -12.79 5.31 -11.69
N TYR A 167 -12.32 5.63 -10.48
CA TYR A 167 -11.54 4.73 -9.64
C TYR A 167 -12.23 4.37 -8.31
N GLY A 168 -13.35 5.03 -7.98
CA GLY A 168 -14.16 4.74 -6.81
C GLY A 168 -13.87 5.67 -5.63
N GLU A 169 -14.89 5.89 -4.80
CA GLU A 169 -14.82 6.69 -3.57
C GLU A 169 -14.99 5.83 -2.30
N THR A 170 -15.45 4.59 -2.47
CA THR A 170 -15.58 3.58 -1.42
C THR A 170 -14.62 2.41 -1.64
N TYR A 171 -14.44 1.58 -0.60
CA TYR A 171 -13.48 0.47 -0.64
C TYR A 171 -13.87 -0.55 -1.69
N GLU A 172 -15.14 -0.92 -1.75
CA GLU A 172 -15.66 -1.89 -2.71
C GLU A 172 -15.50 -1.41 -4.15
N GLU A 173 -15.73 -0.12 -4.40
CA GLU A 173 -15.55 0.46 -5.73
C GLU A 173 -14.07 0.42 -6.15
N PHE A 174 -13.17 0.84 -5.27
CA PHE A 174 -11.74 0.80 -5.56
C PHE A 174 -11.21 -0.65 -5.67
N GLU A 175 -11.71 -1.56 -4.84
CA GLU A 175 -11.38 -2.99 -4.90
C GLU A 175 -11.68 -3.56 -6.29
N SER A 176 -12.75 -3.13 -6.94
CA SER A 176 -13.07 -3.54 -8.32
C SER A 176 -12.02 -3.11 -9.34
N ILE A 177 -11.38 -1.97 -9.16
CA ILE A 177 -10.26 -1.53 -10.01
C ILE A 177 -9.03 -2.37 -9.73
N TYR A 178 -8.73 -2.58 -8.45
CA TYR A 178 -7.58 -3.35 -8.01
C TYR A 178 -7.64 -4.81 -8.53
N LYS A 179 -8.82 -5.43 -8.49
CA LYS A 179 -9.07 -6.76 -9.09
C LYS A 179 -8.89 -6.78 -10.60
N GLN A 180 -9.30 -5.72 -11.32
CA GLN A 180 -9.01 -5.61 -12.76
C GLN A 180 -7.51 -5.57 -13.06
N VAL A 181 -6.68 -4.95 -12.21
CA VAL A 181 -5.22 -5.01 -12.36
C VAL A 181 -4.74 -6.46 -12.23
N GLN A 182 -5.20 -7.18 -11.20
CA GLN A 182 -4.85 -8.59 -11.00
C GLN A 182 -5.26 -9.46 -12.21
N GLU A 183 -6.48 -9.30 -12.71
CA GLU A 183 -7.00 -10.03 -13.88
C GLU A 183 -6.11 -9.82 -15.11
N LYS A 184 -5.72 -8.58 -15.41
CA LYS A 184 -4.82 -8.28 -16.54
C LYS A 184 -3.43 -8.89 -16.37
N LEU A 185 -2.88 -8.87 -15.16
CA LEU A 185 -1.58 -9.51 -14.89
C LEU A 185 -1.66 -11.04 -15.09
N LEU A 186 -2.77 -11.67 -14.70
CA LEU A 186 -3.02 -13.09 -14.96
C LEU A 186 -3.14 -13.37 -16.48
N GLU A 187 -3.86 -12.52 -17.22
CA GLU A 187 -3.98 -12.61 -18.69
C GLU A 187 -2.63 -12.48 -19.40
N PHE A 188 -1.72 -11.68 -18.86
CA PHE A 188 -0.34 -11.55 -19.36
C PHE A 188 0.59 -12.69 -18.91
N GLY A 189 0.07 -13.67 -18.17
CA GLY A 189 0.79 -14.90 -17.82
C GLY A 189 1.52 -14.85 -16.48
N ILE A 190 1.33 -13.80 -15.67
CA ILE A 190 1.89 -13.74 -14.31
C ILE A 190 1.09 -14.67 -13.40
N LYS A 191 1.70 -15.78 -12.95
CA LYS A 191 1.03 -16.81 -12.14
C LYS A 191 1.34 -16.66 -10.65
N VAL A 192 0.86 -15.59 -10.05
CA VAL A 192 1.02 -15.29 -8.61
C VAL A 192 -0.33 -15.36 -7.90
N ARG A 193 -0.32 -15.79 -6.63
CA ARG A 193 -1.52 -15.83 -5.78
C ARG A 193 -1.62 -14.57 -4.93
N GLY A 194 -2.84 -14.20 -4.58
CA GLY A 194 -3.15 -13.03 -3.78
C GLY A 194 -2.83 -11.71 -4.49
N TYR A 195 -2.84 -10.62 -3.72
CA TYR A 195 -2.65 -9.26 -4.22
C TYR A 195 -1.20 -8.74 -4.10
N LEU A 196 -0.31 -9.46 -3.40
CA LEU A 196 1.07 -8.99 -3.12
C LEU A 196 1.88 -8.61 -4.37
N PHE A 197 1.67 -9.29 -5.49
CA PHE A 197 2.34 -8.91 -6.74
C PHE A 197 1.73 -7.65 -7.37
N VAL A 198 0.43 -7.43 -7.20
CA VAL A 198 -0.24 -6.20 -7.63
C VAL A 198 0.28 -5.01 -6.81
N ASP A 199 0.55 -5.21 -5.51
CA ASP A 199 1.17 -4.18 -4.67
C ASP A 199 2.54 -3.76 -5.19
N ILE A 200 3.39 -4.73 -5.54
CA ILE A 200 4.71 -4.49 -6.13
C ILE A 200 4.56 -3.74 -7.46
N PHE A 201 3.66 -4.21 -8.32
CA PHE A 201 3.41 -3.58 -9.61
C PHE A 201 2.99 -2.11 -9.47
N LEU A 202 2.03 -1.81 -8.60
CA LEU A 202 1.58 -0.45 -8.36
C LEU A 202 2.65 0.41 -7.67
N ALA A 203 3.43 -0.16 -6.75
CA ALA A 203 4.54 0.53 -6.10
C ALA A 203 5.63 0.92 -7.11
N MET A 204 5.94 0.04 -8.07
CA MET A 204 6.88 0.32 -9.15
C MET A 204 6.39 1.44 -10.06
N ILE A 205 5.11 1.43 -10.45
CA ILE A 205 4.50 2.53 -11.24
C ILE A 205 4.68 3.87 -10.52
N TYR A 206 4.29 3.94 -9.25
CA TYR A 206 4.37 5.17 -8.47
C TYR A 206 5.83 5.63 -8.28
N ALA A 207 6.74 4.70 -7.99
CA ALA A 207 8.15 4.99 -7.82
C ALA A 207 8.80 5.53 -9.11
N THR A 208 8.50 4.93 -10.26
CA THR A 208 8.97 5.42 -11.57
C THR A 208 8.44 6.83 -11.85
N TYR A 209 7.20 7.13 -11.50
CA TYR A 209 6.65 8.48 -11.63
C TYR A 209 7.37 9.50 -10.75
N VAL A 210 7.58 9.18 -9.46
CA VAL A 210 8.28 10.09 -8.53
C VAL A 210 9.72 10.33 -8.99
N ASP A 211 10.41 9.30 -9.48
CA ASP A 211 11.75 9.44 -10.06
C ASP A 211 11.74 10.39 -11.27
N TYR A 212 10.82 10.19 -12.22
CA TYR A 212 10.66 11.07 -13.38
C TYR A 212 10.35 12.53 -13.01
N MET A 213 9.42 12.75 -12.08
CA MET A 213 9.06 14.09 -11.61
C MET A 213 10.25 14.78 -10.93
N THR A 214 11.05 14.01 -10.19
CA THR A 214 12.24 14.51 -9.52
C THR A 214 13.31 14.94 -10.53
N LEU A 215 13.56 14.12 -11.55
CA LEU A 215 14.52 14.43 -12.61
C LEU A 215 14.12 15.65 -13.45
N SER A 216 12.82 15.78 -13.78
CA SER A 216 12.31 16.88 -14.59
C SER A 216 12.29 18.23 -13.84
N THR A 217 12.03 18.22 -12.52
CA THR A 217 11.99 19.44 -11.70
C THR A 217 13.36 19.85 -11.16
N MET A 218 14.28 18.91 -10.96
CA MET A 218 15.56 19.15 -10.32
C MET A 218 16.69 18.43 -11.06
N HIS A 219 17.01 18.91 -12.27
CA HIS A 219 18.05 18.34 -13.15
C HIS A 219 19.42 18.16 -12.46
N SER A 220 19.73 18.97 -11.44
CA SER A 220 20.97 18.89 -10.65
C SER A 220 20.96 17.82 -9.55
N ALA A 221 19.82 17.16 -9.29
CA ALA A 221 19.66 16.14 -8.25
C ALA A 221 19.76 14.71 -8.78
N LYS A 222 20.19 14.52 -10.04
CA LYS A 222 20.43 13.21 -10.62
C LYS A 222 21.49 12.47 -9.78
N GLY A 223 21.09 11.35 -9.15
CA GLY A 223 21.92 10.56 -8.23
C GLY A 223 21.72 10.84 -6.74
N PHE A 224 20.91 11.82 -6.34
CA PHE A 224 20.53 12.06 -4.93
C PHE A 224 19.30 11.27 -4.48
N PHE A 225 18.58 10.68 -5.43
CA PHE A 225 17.34 9.94 -5.17
C PHE A 225 17.55 8.44 -5.37
N PRO A 226 16.96 7.62 -4.49
CA PRO A 226 17.07 6.17 -4.61
C PRO A 226 16.41 5.71 -5.93
N PRO A 227 16.96 4.67 -6.57
CA PRO A 227 16.34 4.01 -7.71
C PRO A 227 14.86 3.65 -7.46
N ALA A 228 14.06 3.59 -8.52
CA ALA A 228 12.63 3.28 -8.44
C ALA A 228 12.34 1.99 -7.67
N GLY A 229 13.16 0.94 -7.86
CA GLY A 229 13.03 -0.32 -7.10
C GLY A 229 13.18 -0.15 -5.58
N ILE A 230 14.16 0.63 -5.12
CA ILE A 230 14.35 0.94 -3.69
C ILE A 230 13.18 1.79 -3.17
N MET A 231 12.71 2.75 -3.96
CA MET A 231 11.56 3.57 -3.58
C MET A 231 10.28 2.74 -3.47
N ALA A 232 10.05 1.81 -4.40
CA ALA A 232 8.92 0.88 -4.37
C ALA A 232 8.96 -0.02 -3.13
N ARG A 233 10.13 -0.58 -2.77
CA ARG A 233 10.31 -1.33 -1.51
C ARG A 233 9.94 -0.49 -0.31
N ARG A 234 10.41 0.76 -0.26
CA ARG A 234 10.11 1.70 0.82
C ARG A 234 8.61 2.04 0.93
N LEU A 235 7.90 2.20 -0.19
CA LEU A 235 6.44 2.43 -0.23
C LEU A 235 5.66 1.26 0.38
N LEU A 236 6.17 0.04 0.23
CA LEU A 236 5.62 -1.16 0.86
C LEU A 236 6.25 -1.48 2.22
N GLY A 237 7.00 -0.54 2.81
CA GLY A 237 7.58 -0.68 4.14
C GLY A 237 8.64 -1.79 4.27
N ILE A 238 9.26 -2.16 3.14
CA ILE A 238 10.42 -3.05 3.09
C ILE A 238 11.68 -2.20 3.23
N ILE A 239 12.54 -2.63 4.16
CA ILE A 239 13.82 -1.99 4.44
C ILE A 239 14.85 -3.11 4.45
N ARG A 240 15.83 -3.02 3.55
CA ARG A 240 17.07 -3.79 3.61
C ARG A 240 18.19 -2.86 4.07
N ASP A 241 19.13 -3.39 4.84
CA ASP A 241 20.29 -2.62 5.29
C ASP A 241 21.16 -2.17 4.10
N GLU A 242 21.19 -2.98 3.04
CA GLU A 242 21.85 -2.68 1.76
C GLU A 242 21.25 -1.42 1.10
N ASP A 243 19.91 -1.26 1.12
CA ASP A 243 19.18 -0.11 0.56
C ASP A 243 19.37 1.20 1.35
N LEU A 244 20.04 1.14 2.50
CA LEU A 244 20.38 2.31 3.34
C LEU A 244 21.78 2.84 3.03
N MET A 245 22.65 2.04 2.42
CA MET A 245 24.04 2.42 2.08
C MET A 245 24.18 3.03 0.68
N GLU A 246 23.18 2.90 -0.19
CA GLU A 246 23.17 3.47 -1.56
C GLU A 246 22.62 4.90 -1.63
N VAL A 247 22.66 5.67 -0.54
CA VAL A 247 22.25 7.10 -0.51
C VAL A 247 23.43 8.00 -0.19
#